data_AF-A0A1N6II84-F1
#
_entry.id   AF-A0A1N6II84-F1
#
_cell.length_a   1.000
_cell.length_b   1.000
_cell.length_c   1.000
_cell.angle_alpha   90.00
_cell.angle_beta   90.00
_cell.angle_gamma   90.00
#
_symmetry.space_group_name_H-M   'P 1'
#
loop_
_entity.id
_entity.type
_entity.pdbx_description
1 polymer ?
#
loop_
_entity_poly.entity_id
_entity_poly.type
_entity_poly.pdbx_seq_one_letter_code
_entity_poly.pdbx_strand_id
1 'polypeptide(L)'
;MIDYIVYVIAAFIIFGYLFGIFNIIMGKYTSIFVRYFTVVPVDLNQLERLSKNKQKNFNSLIVLGGILHILITLVVLSVTFSEADSGIILLCLFSYSGNSLFFSYRTRKLLESNS
;
A
#
# COMPACT_ATOMS: atom_id res chain seq x y z
N MET A 1 18.09 -8.72 19.52
CA MET A 1 16.67 -8.65 19.96
C MET A 1 15.91 -7.60 19.16
N ILE A 2 16.47 -6.39 18.99
CA ILE A 2 15.91 -5.34 18.14
C ILE A 2 15.76 -5.80 16.68
N ASP A 3 16.77 -6.47 16.12
CA ASP A 3 16.74 -6.98 14.73
C ASP A 3 15.57 -7.92 14.46
N TYR A 4 15.27 -8.82 15.42
CA TYR A 4 14.15 -9.75 15.33
C TYR A 4 12.81 -9.02 15.31
N ILE A 5 12.65 -7.98 16.13
CA ILE A 5 11.43 -7.17 16.16
C ILE A 5 11.24 -6.45 14.82
N VAL A 6 12.32 -5.91 14.24
CA VAL A 6 12.29 -5.27 12.91
C VAL A 6 11.85 -6.26 11.83
N TYR A 7 12.37 -7.49 11.84
CA TYR A 7 11.93 -8.54 10.92
C TYR A 7 10.45 -8.89 11.06
N VAL A 8 9.96 -9.06 12.30
CA VAL A 8 8.56 -9.39 12.54
C VAL A 8 7.64 -8.26 12.06
N ILE A 9 8.01 -7.00 12.31
CA ILE A 9 7.25 -5.84 11.83
C ILE A 9 7.26 -5.77 10.30
N ALA A 10 8.43 -5.93 9.67
CA ALA A 10 8.54 -5.91 8.21
C ALA A 10 7.73 -7.05 7.57
N ALA A 11 7.80 -8.25 8.14
CA ALA A 11 7.00 -9.39 7.68
C ALA A 11 5.50 -9.10 7.80
N PHE A 12 5.04 -8.56 8.94
CA PHE A 12 3.64 -8.20 9.13
C PHE A 12 3.16 -7.16 8.10
N ILE A 13 3.97 -6.14 7.82
CA ILE A 13 3.66 -5.13 6.80
C ILE A 13 3.57 -5.77 5.41
N ILE A 14 4.57 -6.56 5.01
CA ILE A 14 4.61 -7.20 3.70
C ILE A 14 3.42 -8.16 3.53
N PHE A 15 3.17 -9.03 4.50
CA PHE A 15 2.02 -9.94 4.45
C PHE A 15 0.70 -9.18 4.42
N GLY A 16 0.57 -8.10 5.19
CA GLY A 16 -0.62 -7.25 5.18
C GLY A 16 -0.91 -6.70 3.78
N TYR A 17 0.09 -6.12 3.10
CA TYR A 17 -0.05 -5.64 1.72
C TYR A 17 -0.35 -6.77 0.73
N LEU A 18 0.29 -7.94 0.86
CA LEU A 18 0.03 -9.10 0.01
C LEU A 18 -1.41 -9.61 0.16
N PHE A 19 -1.91 -9.75 1.39
CA PHE A 19 -3.30 -10.13 1.65
C PHE A 19 -4.28 -9.06 1.16
N GLY A 20 -3.94 -7.77 1.28
CA GLY A 20 -4.73 -6.67 0.72
C GLY A 20 -4.86 -6.79 -0.80
N ILE A 21 -3.74 -6.96 -1.50
CA ILE A 21 -3.66 -7.15 -2.95
C ILE A 21 -4.47 -8.38 -3.38
N PHE A 22 -4.28 -9.52 -2.71
CA PHE A 22 -4.99 -10.76 -3.02
C PHE A 22 -6.50 -10.60 -2.88
N ASN A 23 -6.96 -9.95 -1.80
CA ASN A 23 -8.39 -9.70 -1.60
C ASN A 23 -8.97 -8.79 -2.69
N ILE A 24 -8.24 -7.77 -3.15
CA ILE A 24 -8.66 -6.90 -4.26
C ILE A 24 -8.78 -7.68 -5.57
N ILE A 25 -7.80 -8.53 -5.88
CA ILE A 25 -7.84 -9.39 -7.08
C ILE A 25 -9.07 -10.31 -7.03
N MET A 26 -9.42 -10.81 -5.84
CA MET A 26 -10.61 -11.64 -5.61
C MET A 26 -11.93 -10.84 -5.51
N GLY A 27 -11.89 -9.52 -5.69
CA GLY A 27 -13.07 -8.65 -5.57
C GLY A 27 -13.59 -8.48 -4.13
N LYS A 28 -12.83 -8.92 -3.13
CA LYS A 28 -13.16 -8.84 -1.69
C LYS A 28 -12.69 -7.53 -1.07
N TYR A 29 -13.24 -6.42 -1.55
CA TYR A 29 -12.83 -5.08 -1.13
C TYR A 29 -13.11 -4.77 0.34
N THR A 30 -14.08 -5.47 0.96
CA THR A 30 -14.50 -5.26 2.36
C THR A 30 -13.56 -5.89 3.40
N SER A 31 -12.55 -6.65 2.96
CA SER A 31 -11.61 -7.34 3.85
C SER A 31 -10.86 -6.33 4.75
N ILE A 32 -10.65 -6.70 6.01
CA ILE A 32 -9.85 -5.94 6.98
C ILE A 32 -8.47 -5.61 6.40
N PHE A 33 -7.86 -6.54 5.68
CA PHE A 33 -6.56 -6.33 5.04
C PHE A 33 -6.60 -5.24 3.98
N VAL A 34 -7.69 -5.16 3.21
CA VAL A 34 -7.87 -4.08 2.22
C VAL A 34 -8.00 -2.75 2.96
N ARG A 35 -8.78 -2.70 4.04
CA ARG A 35 -9.01 -1.45 4.78
C ARG A 35 -7.74 -0.88 5.43
N TYR A 36 -6.86 -1.74 5.96
CA TYR A 36 -5.67 -1.31 6.70
C TYR A 36 -4.40 -1.23 5.85
N PHE A 37 -4.26 -2.08 4.83
CA PHE A 37 -3.04 -2.18 4.03
C PHE A 37 -3.25 -1.69 2.59
N THR A 38 -4.27 -0.87 2.35
CA THR A 38 -4.40 -0.16 1.08
C THR A 38 -4.40 1.33 1.32
N VAL A 39 -4.01 2.06 0.28
CA VAL A 39 -3.61 3.46 0.37
C VAL A 39 -4.80 4.42 0.62
N VAL A 40 -6.03 3.90 0.62
CA VAL A 40 -7.24 4.65 0.91
C VAL A 40 -8.15 3.83 1.83
N PRO A 41 -8.66 4.39 2.93
CA PRO A 41 -9.84 3.85 3.58
C PRO A 41 -11.02 4.04 2.62
N VAL A 42 -11.24 3.06 1.75
CA VAL A 42 -12.32 3.12 0.76
C VAL A 42 -13.64 3.04 1.50
N ASP A 43 -14.50 4.04 1.30
CA ASP A 43 -15.91 3.87 1.63
C ASP A 43 -16.51 2.92 0.59
N LEU A 44 -16.67 1.66 1.01
CA LEU A 44 -16.95 0.49 0.17
C LEU A 44 -18.19 0.68 -0.73
N ASN A 45 -19.14 1.50 -0.26
CA ASN A 45 -20.36 1.85 -0.98
C ASN A 45 -20.11 2.63 -2.28
N GLN A 46 -18.97 3.30 -2.40
CA GLN A 46 -18.61 4.07 -3.60
C GLN A 46 -18.02 3.18 -4.70
N LEU A 47 -17.38 2.06 -4.33
CA LEU A 47 -16.69 1.19 -5.29
C LEU A 47 -17.66 0.34 -6.11
N GLU A 48 -18.72 -0.18 -5.48
CA GLU A 48 -19.76 -0.97 -6.17
C GLU A 48 -20.52 -0.14 -7.22
N ARG A 49 -20.56 1.19 -7.04
CA ARG A 49 -21.21 2.12 -7.98
C ARG A 49 -20.31 2.54 -9.15
N LEU A 50 -19.03 2.15 -9.15
CA LEU A 50 -18.11 2.46 -10.25
C LEU A 50 -18.39 1.57 -11.47
N SER A 51 -18.16 2.11 -12.67
CA SER A 51 -18.13 1.30 -13.89
C SER A 51 -16.98 0.29 -13.86
N LYS A 52 -17.12 -0.84 -14.56
CA LYS A 52 -16.08 -1.89 -14.64
C LYS A 52 -14.69 -1.35 -15.03
N ASN A 53 -14.64 -0.37 -15.93
CA ASN A 53 -13.38 0.25 -16.33
C ASN A 53 -12.73 1.08 -15.20
N LYS A 54 -13.54 1.83 -14.44
CA LYS A 54 -13.07 2.58 -13.27
C LYS A 54 -12.64 1.64 -12.14
N GLN A 55 -13.36 0.53 -11.89
CA GLN A 55 -12.95 -0.51 -10.94
C GLN A 55 -11.60 -1.14 -11.33
N LYS A 56 -11.37 -1.43 -12.62
CA LYS A 56 -10.09 -1.95 -13.09
C LYS A 56 -8.94 -0.96 -12.84
N ASN A 57 -9.18 0.33 -13.08
CA ASN A 57 -8.21 1.38 -12.79
C ASN A 57 -7.94 1.52 -11.29
N PHE A 58 -8.99 1.47 -10.46
CA PHE A 58 -8.87 1.45 -9.00
C PHE A 58 -8.00 0.27 -8.53
N ASN A 59 -8.31 -0.94 -8.98
CA ASN A 59 -7.56 -2.15 -8.63
C ASN A 59 -6.09 -2.01 -9.04
N SER A 60 -5.83 -1.53 -10.26
CA SER A 60 -4.47 -1.31 -10.74
C SER A 60 -3.70 -0.33 -9.84
N LEU A 61 -4.31 0.80 -9.46
CA LEU A 61 -3.68 1.78 -8.58
C LEU A 61 -3.35 1.19 -7.20
N ILE A 62 -4.28 0.46 -6.59
CA ILE A 62 -4.02 -0.13 -5.27
C ILE A 62 -2.95 -1.22 -5.34
N VAL A 63 -2.99 -2.08 -6.36
CA VAL A 63 -2.01 -3.15 -6.54
C VAL A 63 -0.61 -2.57 -6.77
N LEU A 64 -0.48 -1.57 -7.66
CA LEU A 64 0.80 -0.89 -7.91
C LEU A 64 1.32 -0.20 -6.65
N GLY A 65 0.46 0.54 -5.94
CA GLY A 65 0.83 1.22 -4.69
C GLY A 65 1.30 0.23 -3.62
N GLY A 66 0.60 -0.89 -3.46
CA GLY A 66 0.95 -1.95 -2.52
C GLY A 66 2.26 -2.65 -2.86
N ILE A 67 2.50 -2.97 -4.14
CA ILE A 67 3.79 -3.53 -4.61
C ILE A 67 4.92 -2.55 -4.30
N LEU A 68 4.72 -1.26 -4.58
CA LEU A 68 5.76 -0.25 -4.34
C LEU A 68 6.03 -0.06 -2.84
N HIS A 69 5.01 -0.15 -1.98
CA HIS A 69 5.21 -0.20 -0.53
C HIS A 69 6.02 -1.42 -0.08
N ILE A 70 5.72 -2.62 -0.60
CA ILE A 70 6.50 -3.83 -0.31
C ILE A 70 7.97 -3.64 -0.72
N LEU A 71 8.23 -3.11 -1.92
CA LEU A 71 9.58 -2.85 -2.40
C LEU A 71 10.33 -1.87 -1.49
N ILE A 72 9.70 -0.77 -1.10
CA ILE A 72 10.31 0.19 -0.18
C ILE A 72 10.59 -0.46 1.18
N THR A 73 9.67 -1.28 1.72
CA THR A 73 9.89 -2.00 2.98
C THR A 73 11.09 -2.95 2.90
N LEU A 74 11.28 -3.66 1.78
CA LEU A 74 12.45 -4.51 1.56
C LEU A 74 13.75 -3.72 1.48
N VAL A 75 13.73 -2.54 0.83
CA VAL A 75 14.89 -1.64 0.79
C VAL A 75 15.21 -1.12 2.19
N VAL A 76 14.22 -0.64 2.94
CA VAL A 76 14.38 -0.18 4.33
C VAL A 76 14.99 -1.29 5.19
N LEU A 77 14.48 -2.51 5.06
CA LEU A 77 15.01 -3.67 5.79
C LEU A 77 16.49 -3.89 5.46
N SER A 78 16.86 -3.86 4.18
CA SER A 78 18.25 -4.06 3.73
C SER A 78 19.19 -2.96 4.24
N VAL A 79 18.74 -1.70 4.16
CA VAL A 79 19.49 -0.50 4.60
C VAL A 79 19.69 -0.50 6.11
N THR A 80 18.68 -0.94 6.87
CA THR A 80 18.74 -1.01 8.34
C THR A 80 19.86 -1.94 8.81
N PHE A 81 20.19 -2.99 8.04
CA PHE A 81 21.25 -3.93 8.38
C PHE A 81 22.62 -3.62 7.77
N SER A 82 22.71 -2.65 6.86
CA SER A 82 23.95 -2.39 6.11
C SER A 82 24.79 -1.24 6.66
N GLU A 83 24.57 -0.81 7.91
CA GLU A 83 25.16 0.42 8.50
C GLU A 83 25.04 1.63 7.55
N ALA A 84 23.94 1.68 6.78
CA ALA A 84 23.78 2.70 5.76
C ALA A 84 23.58 4.08 6.38
N ASP A 85 24.03 5.09 5.64
CA ASP A 85 23.89 6.49 6.03
C ASP A 85 22.41 6.85 6.29
N SER A 86 22.20 7.61 7.37
CA SER A 86 20.95 8.27 7.74
C SER A 86 20.21 8.92 6.56
N GLY A 87 20.93 9.44 5.56
CA GLY A 87 20.35 10.00 4.33
C GLY A 87 19.55 8.98 3.50
N ILE A 88 19.99 7.73 3.45
CA ILE A 88 19.32 6.66 2.70
C ILE A 88 18.03 6.24 3.41
N ILE A 89 18.06 6.13 4.74
CA ILE A 89 16.87 5.84 5.55
C ILE A 89 15.83 6.94 5.35
N LEU A 90 16.26 8.20 5.39
CA LEU A 90 15.39 9.36 5.18
C LEU A 90 14.76 9.35 3.77
N LEU A 91 15.55 9.04 2.73
CA LEU A 91 15.05 8.90 1.36
C LEU A 91 14.02 7.78 1.23
N CYS A 92 14.21 6.66 1.94
CA CYS A 92 13.22 5.57 1.97
C CYS A 92 11.92 6.00 2.66
N LEU A 93 12.01 6.72 3.78
CA LEU A 93 10.83 7.26 4.49
C LEU A 93 10.05 8.28 3.64
N PHE A 94 10.77 9.18 2.95
CA PHE A 94 10.15 10.12 2.01
C PHE A 94 9.51 9.40 0.83
N SER A 95 10.17 8.38 0.29
CA SER A 95 9.63 7.56 -0.79
C SER A 95 8.38 6.81 -0.35
N TYR A 96 8.37 6.24 0.86
CA TYR A 96 7.20 5.58 1.44
C TYR A 96 6.02 6.55 1.59
N SER A 97 6.27 7.73 2.14
CA SER A 97 5.26 8.76 2.37
C SER A 97 4.72 9.34 1.07
N GLY A 98 5.61 9.67 0.13
CA GLY A 98 5.26 10.19 -1.19
C GLY A 98 4.46 9.18 -2.01
N ASN A 99 4.84 7.90 -1.97
CA ASN A 99 4.08 6.81 -2.57
C ASN A 99 2.65 6.75 -2.01
N SER A 100 2.53 6.75 -0.67
CA SER A 100 1.23 6.71 0.00
C SER A 100 0.36 7.91 -0.40
N LEU A 101 0.90 9.13 -0.38
CA LEU A 101 0.15 10.32 -0.75
C LEU A 101 -0.28 10.31 -2.22
N PHE A 102 0.62 9.93 -3.13
CA PHE A 102 0.34 9.87 -4.56
C PHE A 102 -0.80 8.91 -4.88
N PHE A 103 -0.70 7.66 -4.42
CA PHE A 103 -1.72 6.65 -4.69
C PHE A 103 -3.03 6.95 -3.96
N SER A 104 -2.97 7.49 -2.74
CA SER A 104 -4.16 7.92 -2.01
C SER A 104 -4.91 9.01 -2.78
N TYR A 105 -4.20 10.05 -3.22
CA TYR A 105 -4.77 11.15 -4.00
C TYR A 105 -5.41 10.67 -5.31
N ARG A 106 -4.68 9.84 -6.09
CA ARG A 106 -5.18 9.33 -7.39
C ARG A 106 -6.42 8.46 -7.21
N THR A 107 -6.39 7.59 -6.20
CA THR A 107 -7.50 6.70 -5.88
C THR A 107 -8.72 7.47 -5.40
N ARG A 108 -8.54 8.46 -4.52
CA ARG A 108 -9.61 9.34 -4.05
C ARG A 108 -10.24 10.13 -5.19
N LYS A 109 -9.43 10.74 -6.06
CA LYS A 109 -9.92 11.48 -7.23
C LYS A 109 -10.74 10.60 -8.17
N LEU A 110 -10.37 9.33 -8.31
CA LEU A 110 -11.12 8.37 -9.11
C LEU A 110 -12.51 8.09 -8.51
N LEU A 111 -12.60 7.98 -7.17
CA LEU A 111 -13.85 7.79 -6.44
C LEU A 111 -14.75 9.05 -6.47
N GLU A 112 -14.18 10.25 -6.29
CA GLU A 112 -14.89 11.53 -6.31
C GLU A 112 -15.42 11.92 -7.71
N SER A 113 -14.80 11.45 -8.79
CA SER A 113 -15.26 11.71 -10.18
C SER A 113 -16.64 11.14 -10.54
N ASN A 114 -17.39 10.64 -9.55
CA ASN A 114 -18.69 9.99 -9.66
C ASN A 114 -19.75 10.58 -8.71
N SER A 115 -19.40 11.57 -7.86
CA SER A 115 -20.36 12.40 -7.11
C SER A 115 -20.73 13.64 -7.92
#